data_AF-A0A1V9XUR6-F1
#
_entry.id   AF-A0A1V9XUR6-F1
#
_cell.length_a   1.000
_cell.length_b   1.000
_cell.length_c   1.000
_cell.angle_alpha   90.00
_cell.angle_beta   90.00
_cell.angle_gamma   90.00
#
_symmetry.space_group_name_H-M   'P 1'
#
loop_
_entity.id
_entity.type
_entity.pdbx_description
1 polymer ?
#
loop_
_entity_poly.entity_id
_entity_poly.type
_entity_poly.pdbx_seq_one_letter_code
_entity_poly.pdbx_strand_id
1 'polypeptide(L)'
;MTSLLEQYEAQVSEPGPRNQYPIANPTLPQNSVVRLMQSEPDTPMFKKMKIEFNPKESLTHLVVCNEILVIGMVDKSLLKVSLKNPDEPEPISLASQLTGALSHYRMHRVFLDPLGNHLVVSVSDSSVTQGENFYIYLGGSNGNKRIIQKILRNHLITAAAFNPDNQQNTTTGPILLATSSGLVFETELSAPTDNDWRFSSKSTSSEKYCKQ
;
A
#
# COMPACT_ATOMS: atom_id res chain seq x y z
N MET A 1 -18.01 52.80 54.35
CA MET A 1 -18.05 51.76 53.30
C MET A 1 -16.68 51.12 53.31
N THR A 2 -16.55 49.95 53.91
CA THR A 2 -15.30 49.17 53.93
C THR A 2 -15.16 48.42 52.61
N SER A 3 -13.94 48.36 52.09
CA SER A 3 -13.66 47.78 50.76
C SER A 3 -13.65 46.25 50.84
N LEU A 4 -14.03 45.57 49.75
CA LEU A 4 -14.03 44.10 49.63
C LEU A 4 -12.65 43.49 49.97
N LEU A 5 -11.59 44.24 49.72
CA LEU A 5 -10.20 43.84 50.00
C LEU A 5 -9.89 43.87 51.50
N GLU A 6 -10.44 44.85 52.22
CA GLU A 6 -10.32 45.05 53.67
C GLU A 6 -11.03 43.93 54.46
N GLN A 7 -12.07 43.35 53.84
CA GLN A 7 -12.81 42.21 54.38
C GLN A 7 -12.03 40.88 54.24
N TYR A 8 -11.09 40.80 53.28
CA TYR A 8 -10.23 39.63 53.06
C TYR A 8 -9.06 39.60 54.05
N GLU A 9 -8.43 40.74 54.33
CA GLU A 9 -7.33 40.82 55.29
C GLU A 9 -7.77 40.50 56.72
N ALA A 10 -8.98 40.92 57.12
CA ALA A 10 -9.55 40.61 58.43
C ALA A 10 -9.82 39.10 58.64
N GLN A 11 -10.03 38.33 57.56
CA GLN A 11 -10.23 36.87 57.64
C GLN A 11 -8.93 36.07 57.75
N VAL A 12 -7.78 36.67 57.41
CA VAL A 12 -6.49 35.98 57.43
C VAL A 12 -5.78 36.12 58.80
N SER A 13 -6.23 37.05 59.66
CA SER A 13 -5.51 37.43 60.88
C SER A 13 -6.02 36.84 62.20
N GLU A 14 -7.00 35.94 62.24
CA GLU A 14 -7.43 35.30 63.50
C GLU A 14 -6.86 33.88 63.71
N PRO A 15 -6.12 33.62 64.81
CA PRO A 15 -5.68 32.28 65.16
C PRO A 15 -6.68 31.59 66.13
N GLY A 16 -7.36 30.55 65.63
CA GLY A 16 -7.95 29.44 66.41
C GLY A 16 -9.45 29.20 66.22
N PRO A 17 -10.05 28.11 66.75
CA PRO A 17 -9.49 26.85 67.26
C PRO A 17 -9.87 25.62 66.41
N ARG A 18 -9.18 24.51 66.66
CA ARG A 18 -9.54 23.16 66.19
C ARG A 18 -10.99 22.84 66.59
N ASN A 19 -11.87 22.57 65.63
CA ASN A 19 -12.94 21.59 65.82
C ASN A 19 -13.46 21.04 64.48
N GLN A 20 -13.67 19.73 64.51
CA GLN A 20 -14.00 18.86 63.38
C GLN A 20 -15.46 19.02 62.96
N TYR A 21 -15.71 19.12 61.65
CA TYR A 21 -17.02 18.88 61.02
C TYR A 21 -16.84 18.09 59.71
N PRO A 22 -17.88 17.36 59.26
CA PRO A 22 -17.74 16.26 58.32
C PRO A 22 -17.31 16.74 56.94
N ILE A 23 -16.46 15.93 56.29
CA ILE A 23 -15.99 16.12 54.92
C ILE A 23 -17.19 16.01 53.98
N ALA A 24 -17.83 17.13 53.67
CA ALA A 24 -18.65 17.25 52.47
C ALA A 24 -17.69 17.53 51.31
N ASN A 25 -17.34 16.49 50.55
CA ASN A 25 -16.62 16.66 49.29
C ASN A 25 -17.44 17.63 48.41
N PRO A 26 -16.91 18.81 48.04
CA PRO A 26 -17.57 19.62 47.06
C PRO A 26 -17.57 18.82 45.77
N THR A 27 -18.76 18.51 45.27
CA THR A 27 -18.95 17.95 43.94
C THR A 27 -18.34 18.94 42.94
N LEU A 28 -17.14 18.59 42.46
CA LEU A 28 -16.47 19.28 41.37
C LEU A 28 -17.49 19.44 40.22
N PRO A 29 -17.69 20.65 39.67
CA PRO A 29 -18.48 20.81 38.47
C PRO A 29 -17.86 19.89 37.41
N GLN A 30 -18.65 18.94 36.91
CA GLN A 30 -18.28 18.04 35.83
C GLN A 30 -18.16 18.87 34.54
N ASN A 31 -17.10 19.66 34.44
CA ASN A 31 -16.73 20.33 33.22
C ASN A 31 -16.31 19.23 32.25
N SER A 32 -17.03 19.12 31.13
CA SER A 32 -16.76 18.17 30.03
C SER A 32 -15.30 18.18 29.56
N VAL A 33 -14.61 19.32 29.77
CA VAL A 33 -13.18 19.52 29.51
C VAL A 33 -12.28 18.64 30.40
N VAL A 34 -12.66 18.36 31.65
CA VAL A 34 -11.86 17.51 32.57
C VAL A 34 -11.94 16.04 32.16
N ARG A 35 -13.05 15.60 31.55
CA ARG A 35 -13.17 14.24 30.96
C ARG A 35 -12.31 14.06 29.70
N LEU A 36 -12.09 15.13 28.93
CA LEU A 36 -11.16 15.12 27.79
C LEU A 36 -9.68 15.08 28.25
N MET A 37 -9.38 15.59 29.45
CA MET A 37 -8.04 15.54 30.03
C MET A 37 -7.71 14.23 30.76
N GLN A 38 -8.70 13.37 30.99
CA GLN A 38 -8.45 11.95 31.26
C GLN A 38 -8.16 11.25 29.94
N SER A 39 -7.12 11.73 29.25
CA SER A 39 -6.63 11.12 28.02
C SER A 39 -6.21 9.69 28.34
N GLU A 40 -6.69 8.74 27.54
CA GLU A 40 -6.07 7.42 27.45
C GLU A 40 -4.54 7.55 27.37
N PRO A 41 -3.78 6.58 27.90
CA PRO A 41 -2.32 6.63 27.88
C PRO A 41 -1.83 7.04 26.49
N ASP A 42 -1.01 8.10 26.46
CA ASP A 42 -0.52 8.79 25.27
C ASP A 42 0.30 7.83 24.40
N THR A 43 -0.42 7.01 23.62
CA THR A 43 0.18 6.02 22.74
C THR A 43 0.62 6.77 21.51
N PRO A 44 1.93 6.81 21.20
CA PRO A 44 2.43 7.59 20.09
C PRO A 44 1.77 7.11 18.80
N MET A 45 1.10 8.04 18.12
CA MET A 45 0.38 7.79 16.86
C MET A 45 1.30 7.24 15.76
N PHE A 46 2.61 7.49 15.86
CA PHE A 46 3.64 6.92 15.00
C PHE A 46 4.60 6.06 15.79
N LYS A 47 4.73 4.79 15.38
CA LYS A 47 5.70 3.86 15.94
C LYS A 47 6.46 3.19 14.81
N LYS A 48 7.80 3.25 14.88
CA LYS A 48 8.66 2.43 14.03
C LYS A 48 8.70 1.01 14.60
N MET A 49 8.30 0.03 13.79
CA MET A 49 8.39 -1.37 14.16
C MET A 49 9.48 -2.04 13.34
N LYS A 50 10.35 -2.80 14.00
CA LYS A 50 11.28 -3.70 13.31
C LYS A 50 10.52 -4.98 13.03
N ILE A 51 10.44 -5.35 11.76
CA ILE A 51 9.92 -6.65 11.34
C ILE A 51 11.13 -7.56 11.13
N GLU A 52 11.12 -8.71 11.78
CA GLU A 52 12.12 -9.75 11.52
C GLU A 52 11.73 -10.47 10.24
N PHE A 53 12.41 -10.13 9.16
CA PHE A 53 12.17 -10.70 7.85
C PHE A 53 13.49 -11.20 7.27
N ASN A 54 13.55 -12.50 7.01
CA ASN A 54 14.73 -13.19 6.47
C ASN A 54 14.42 -13.66 5.04
N PRO A 55 14.46 -12.75 4.04
CA PRO A 55 14.22 -13.13 2.66
C PRO A 55 15.36 -14.03 2.16
N LYS A 56 15.05 -14.88 1.16
CA LYS A 56 16.05 -15.72 0.51
C LYS A 56 17.09 -14.88 -0.25
N GLU A 57 16.68 -13.72 -0.74
CA GLU A 57 17.44 -12.86 -1.62
C GLU A 57 17.24 -11.38 -1.29
N SER A 58 18.13 -10.55 -1.84
CA SER A 58 18.08 -9.10 -1.60
C SER A 58 16.81 -8.47 -2.20
N LEU A 59 16.20 -7.54 -1.47
CA LEU A 59 15.00 -6.84 -1.91
C LEU A 59 15.35 -5.75 -2.92
N THR A 60 14.51 -5.58 -3.93
CA THR A 60 14.69 -4.58 -4.99
C THR A 60 13.48 -3.68 -5.17
N HIS A 61 12.28 -4.24 -5.01
CA HIS A 61 11.02 -3.53 -5.21
C HIS A 61 10.07 -3.86 -4.07
N LEU A 62 9.25 -2.89 -3.70
CA LEU A 62 8.22 -3.04 -2.69
C LEU A 62 7.03 -2.20 -3.12
N VAL A 63 5.86 -2.82 -3.25
CA VAL A 63 4.59 -2.13 -3.51
C VAL A 63 3.56 -2.61 -2.51
N VAL A 64 2.70 -1.71 -2.06
CA VAL A 64 1.63 -2.02 -1.12
C VAL A 64 0.35 -1.35 -1.56
N CYS A 65 -0.75 -2.09 -1.60
CA CYS A 65 -2.07 -1.54 -1.83
C CYS A 65 -3.12 -2.49 -1.27
N ASN A 66 -4.21 -1.93 -0.72
CA ASN A 66 -5.33 -2.69 -0.18
C ASN A 66 -4.91 -3.88 0.72
N GLU A 67 -4.02 -3.63 1.67
CA GLU A 67 -3.46 -4.64 2.60
C GLU A 67 -2.67 -5.78 1.93
N ILE A 68 -2.38 -5.68 0.63
CA ILE A 68 -1.51 -6.59 -0.09
C ILE A 68 -0.15 -5.93 -0.25
N LEU A 69 0.87 -6.59 0.30
CA LEU A 69 2.27 -6.23 0.15
C LEU A 69 2.91 -7.18 -0.87
N VAL A 70 3.53 -6.63 -1.91
CA VAL A 70 4.33 -7.42 -2.86
C VAL A 70 5.77 -6.94 -2.82
N ILE A 71 6.68 -7.87 -2.55
CA ILE A 71 8.11 -7.63 -2.46
C ILE A 71 8.80 -8.32 -3.62
N GLY A 72 9.60 -7.61 -4.40
CA GLY A 72 10.41 -8.17 -5.48
C GLY A 72 11.87 -8.31 -5.12
N MET A 73 12.47 -9.45 -5.48
CA MET A 73 13.85 -9.82 -5.15
C MET A 73 14.78 -9.84 -6.38
N VAL A 74 16.09 -9.86 -6.13
CA VAL A 74 17.13 -9.86 -7.19
C VAL A 74 17.03 -11.07 -8.13
N ASP A 75 16.61 -12.24 -7.63
CA ASP A 75 16.45 -13.48 -8.39
C ASP A 75 15.19 -13.53 -9.27
N LYS A 76 14.43 -12.44 -9.35
CA LYS A 76 13.14 -12.34 -10.06
C LYS A 76 12.03 -13.19 -9.45
N SER A 77 12.16 -13.52 -8.17
CA SER A 77 11.04 -13.94 -7.37
C SER A 77 10.32 -12.74 -6.75
N LEU A 78 9.04 -12.93 -6.49
CA LEU A 78 8.18 -12.01 -5.75
C LEU A 78 7.66 -12.74 -4.51
N LEU A 79 7.40 -12.00 -3.46
CA LEU A 79 6.73 -12.46 -2.26
C LEU A 79 5.48 -11.62 -2.06
N LYS A 80 4.31 -12.25 -2.17
CA LYS A 80 3.03 -11.65 -1.82
C LYS A 80 2.78 -11.91 -0.33
N VAL A 81 2.42 -10.87 0.41
CA VAL A 81 2.09 -10.95 1.83
C VAL A 81 0.74 -10.25 2.04
N SER A 82 -0.20 -10.94 2.67
CA SER A 82 -1.41 -10.30 3.18
C SER A 82 -1.06 -9.64 4.51
N LEU A 83 -1.25 -8.32 4.64
CA LEU A 83 -1.00 -7.62 5.90
C LEU A 83 -1.99 -8.02 7.01
N LYS A 84 -3.13 -8.63 6.64
CA LYS A 84 -4.04 -9.27 7.58
C LYS A 84 -3.45 -10.55 8.19
N ASN A 85 -2.76 -11.34 7.36
CA ASN A 85 -2.18 -12.64 7.72
C ASN A 85 -0.71 -12.69 7.26
N PRO A 86 0.21 -11.98 7.94
CA PRO A 86 1.60 -11.85 7.49
C PRO A 86 2.43 -13.15 7.61
N ASP A 87 1.95 -14.11 8.41
CA ASP A 87 2.66 -15.36 8.70
C ASP A 87 2.65 -16.37 7.54
N GLU A 88 1.80 -16.16 6.53
CA GLU A 88 1.66 -17.04 5.36
C GLU A 88 2.02 -16.32 4.06
N PRO A 89 3.30 -15.95 3.85
CA PRO A 89 3.73 -15.30 2.63
C PRO A 89 3.72 -16.26 1.44
N GLU A 90 3.23 -15.79 0.29
CA GLU A 90 3.12 -16.58 -0.94
C GLU A 90 4.24 -16.24 -1.93
N PRO A 91 5.15 -17.18 -2.23
CA PRO A 91 6.20 -16.95 -3.23
C PRO A 91 5.65 -17.08 -4.66
N ILE A 92 6.09 -16.18 -5.55
CA ILE A 92 5.76 -16.19 -6.98
C ILE A 92 7.08 -16.10 -7.75
N SER A 93 7.40 -17.12 -8.55
CA SER A 93 8.66 -17.15 -9.33
C SER A 93 8.42 -16.81 -10.79
N LEU A 94 9.09 -15.76 -11.28
CA LEU A 94 9.09 -15.40 -12.70
C LEU A 94 10.15 -16.17 -13.50
N ALA A 95 11.08 -16.85 -12.82
CA ALA A 95 12.23 -17.51 -13.46
C ALA A 95 11.82 -18.50 -14.56
N SER A 96 10.74 -19.25 -14.33
CA SER A 96 10.20 -20.22 -15.31
C SER A 96 9.66 -19.58 -16.60
N GLN A 97 9.35 -18.29 -16.57
CA GLN A 97 8.78 -17.56 -17.71
C GLN A 97 9.85 -16.85 -18.54
N LEU A 98 11.04 -16.67 -17.99
CA LEU A 98 12.17 -16.02 -18.66
C LEU A 98 12.92 -17.02 -19.53
N THR A 99 13.33 -16.60 -20.72
CA THR A 99 14.11 -17.43 -21.64
C THR A 99 15.59 -17.08 -21.56
N GLY A 100 16.45 -18.07 -21.35
CA GLY A 100 17.90 -17.87 -21.21
C GLY A 100 18.36 -17.75 -19.75
N ALA A 101 19.58 -17.27 -19.54
CA ALA A 101 20.15 -17.15 -18.20
C ALA A 101 19.53 -15.98 -17.42
N LEU A 102 19.11 -16.24 -16.17
CA LEU A 102 18.49 -15.24 -15.28
C LEU A 102 19.37 -14.02 -15.01
N SER A 103 20.69 -14.15 -15.17
CA SER A 103 21.67 -13.07 -15.03
C SER A 103 21.52 -11.97 -16.09
N HIS A 104 20.92 -12.27 -17.24
CA HIS A 104 20.64 -11.26 -18.27
C HIS A 104 19.46 -10.35 -17.91
N TYR A 105 18.65 -10.77 -16.96
CA TYR A 105 17.44 -10.06 -16.60
C TYR A 105 17.61 -9.26 -15.32
N ARG A 106 16.98 -8.08 -15.24
CA ARG A 106 16.89 -7.24 -14.04
C ARG A 106 15.43 -6.81 -13.82
N MET A 107 14.94 -6.88 -12.57
CA MET A 107 13.60 -6.40 -12.25
C MET A 107 13.60 -4.88 -12.43
N HIS A 108 12.69 -4.37 -13.25
CA HIS A 108 12.67 -2.96 -13.65
C HIS A 108 11.58 -2.17 -12.93
N ARG A 109 10.34 -2.68 -12.96
CA ARG A 109 9.19 -2.04 -12.30
C ARG A 109 8.19 -3.10 -11.83
N VAL A 110 7.48 -2.77 -10.77
CA VAL A 110 6.36 -3.54 -10.21
C VAL A 110 5.21 -2.58 -9.97
N PHE A 111 4.02 -2.89 -10.47
CA PHE A 111 2.82 -2.07 -10.36
C PHE A 111 1.69 -2.92 -9.80
N LEU A 112 1.10 -2.47 -8.70
CA LEU A 112 -0.06 -3.09 -8.06
C LEU A 112 -1.26 -2.17 -8.24
N ASP A 113 -2.41 -2.74 -8.60
CA ASP A 113 -3.65 -1.99 -8.74
C ASP A 113 -4.21 -1.51 -7.39
N PRO A 114 -5.12 -0.51 -7.41
CA PRO A 114 -5.75 0.00 -6.19
C PRO A 114 -6.48 -1.04 -5.33
N LEU A 115 -6.97 -2.13 -5.94
CA LEU A 115 -7.69 -3.20 -5.22
C LEU A 115 -6.76 -4.33 -4.76
N GLY A 116 -5.48 -4.34 -5.15
CA GLY A 116 -4.51 -5.36 -4.77
C GLY A 116 -4.66 -6.70 -5.50
N ASN A 117 -5.47 -6.75 -6.56
CA ASN A 117 -5.82 -7.96 -7.31
C ASN A 117 -5.02 -8.15 -8.61
N HIS A 118 -4.43 -7.10 -9.16
CA HIS A 118 -3.77 -7.10 -10.45
C HIS A 118 -2.34 -6.57 -10.31
N LEU A 119 -1.38 -7.41 -10.70
CA LEU A 119 0.04 -7.09 -10.63
C LEU A 119 0.65 -7.08 -12.02
N VAL A 120 1.31 -5.99 -12.38
CA VAL A 120 2.13 -5.87 -13.59
C VAL A 120 3.59 -5.78 -13.20
N VAL A 121 4.42 -6.65 -13.76
CA VAL A 121 5.86 -6.68 -13.49
C VAL A 121 6.62 -6.53 -14.80
N SER A 122 7.55 -5.58 -14.83
CA SER A 122 8.45 -5.37 -15.95
C SER A 122 9.86 -5.80 -15.56
N VAL A 123 10.49 -6.59 -16.41
CA VAL A 123 11.85 -7.10 -16.26
C VAL A 123 12.64 -6.66 -17.49
N SER A 124 13.68 -5.87 -17.29
CA SER A 124 14.58 -5.48 -18.37
C SER A 124 15.56 -6.61 -18.70
N ASP A 125 15.85 -6.79 -19.98
CA ASP A 125 17.01 -7.56 -20.42
C ASP A 125 18.29 -6.68 -20.24
N SER A 126 19.43 -7.23 -20.62
CA SER A 126 20.71 -6.55 -20.85
C SER A 126 20.56 -5.25 -21.66
N SER A 127 19.57 -5.18 -22.56
CA SER A 127 19.16 -3.95 -23.23
C SER A 127 18.19 -3.14 -22.35
N VAL A 128 18.56 -1.90 -22.02
CA VAL A 128 17.74 -0.99 -21.20
C VAL A 128 16.43 -0.56 -21.89
N THR A 129 16.30 -0.80 -23.19
CA THR A 129 15.12 -0.40 -23.97
C THR A 129 14.10 -1.52 -24.15
N GLN A 130 14.48 -2.78 -23.91
CA GLN A 130 13.64 -3.95 -24.15
C GLN A 130 13.55 -4.82 -22.89
N GLY A 131 12.46 -5.60 -22.80
CA GLY A 131 12.23 -6.45 -21.66
C GLY A 131 11.05 -7.39 -21.83
N GLU A 132 10.85 -8.17 -20.79
CA GLU A 132 9.71 -9.06 -20.63
C GLU A 132 8.76 -8.45 -19.60
N ASN A 133 7.48 -8.39 -19.93
CA ASN A 133 6.46 -7.89 -19.03
C ASN A 133 5.47 -9.01 -18.69
N PHE A 134 5.06 -9.02 -17.43
CA PHE A 134 4.21 -10.04 -16.86
C PHE A 134 2.98 -9.41 -16.23
N TYR A 135 1.81 -10.00 -16.50
CA TYR A 135 0.59 -9.77 -15.76
C TYR A 135 0.28 -10.98 -14.88
N ILE A 136 -0.07 -10.72 -13.62
CA ILE A 136 -0.33 -11.74 -12.62
C ILE A 136 -1.60 -11.34 -11.86
N TYR A 137 -2.58 -12.24 -11.87
CA TYR A 137 -3.79 -12.07 -11.08
C TYR A 137 -3.56 -12.56 -9.64
N LEU A 138 -3.73 -11.66 -8.67
CA LEU A 138 -3.55 -11.90 -7.24
C LEU A 138 -4.84 -12.30 -6.50
N GLY A 139 -6.02 -11.92 -7.02
CA GLY A 139 -7.31 -12.08 -6.35
C GLY A 139 -7.92 -13.50 -6.32
N GLY A 140 -7.25 -14.52 -6.87
CA GLY A 140 -7.70 -15.92 -6.78
C GLY A 140 -7.45 -16.55 -5.40
N SER A 141 -8.15 -17.65 -5.08
CA SER A 141 -7.97 -18.36 -3.81
C SER A 141 -6.52 -18.83 -3.63
N ASN A 142 -6.04 -18.75 -2.39
CA ASN A 142 -4.74 -19.28 -2.00
C ASN A 142 -4.68 -20.77 -2.37
N GLY A 143 -3.64 -21.19 -3.10
CA GLY A 143 -3.44 -22.59 -3.49
C GLY A 143 -3.60 -22.90 -4.99
N ASN A 144 -4.27 -22.04 -5.76
CA ASN A 144 -4.28 -22.21 -7.22
C ASN A 144 -2.97 -21.71 -7.82
N LYS A 145 -2.36 -22.51 -8.71
CA LYS A 145 -1.15 -22.11 -9.45
C LYS A 145 -1.45 -20.81 -10.21
N ARG A 146 -0.85 -19.70 -9.77
CA ARG A 146 -1.06 -18.38 -10.40
C ARG A 146 -0.61 -18.45 -11.85
N ILE A 147 -1.51 -18.05 -12.74
CA ILE A 147 -1.20 -17.93 -14.17
C ILE A 147 -0.43 -16.62 -14.35
N ILE A 148 0.81 -16.75 -14.83
CA ILE A 148 1.67 -15.61 -15.19
C ILE A 148 1.56 -15.44 -16.69
N GLN A 149 1.07 -14.29 -17.13
CA GLN A 149 0.86 -14.00 -18.55
C GLN A 149 1.90 -13.04 -19.06
N LYS A 150 2.48 -13.31 -20.23
CA LYS A 150 3.38 -12.37 -20.92
C LYS A 150 2.57 -11.32 -21.67
N ILE A 151 2.85 -10.05 -21.44
CA ILE A 151 2.20 -8.91 -22.11
C ILE A 151 3.25 -8.02 -22.79
N LEU A 152 2.84 -7.22 -23.79
CA LEU A 152 3.67 -6.20 -24.46
C LEU A 152 5.13 -6.64 -24.71
N ARG A 153 5.32 -7.76 -25.43
CA ARG A 153 6.66 -8.31 -25.73
C ARG A 153 7.55 -7.27 -26.41
N ASN A 154 8.86 -7.35 -26.17
CA ASN A 154 9.90 -6.46 -26.72
C ASN A 154 9.74 -4.98 -26.33
N HIS A 155 8.87 -4.67 -25.37
CA HIS A 155 8.74 -3.34 -24.79
C HIS A 155 9.16 -3.41 -23.32
N LEU A 156 9.71 -2.34 -22.78
CA LEU A 156 9.95 -2.21 -21.35
C LEU A 156 8.94 -1.24 -20.76
N ILE A 157 8.03 -1.72 -19.90
CA ILE A 157 7.01 -0.87 -19.25
C ILE A 157 7.68 -0.04 -18.14
N THR A 158 7.56 1.27 -18.24
CA THR A 158 8.17 2.23 -17.31
C THR A 158 7.15 2.89 -16.38
N ALA A 159 5.88 2.95 -16.78
CA ALA A 159 4.78 3.44 -15.96
C ALA A 159 3.47 2.72 -16.29
N ALA A 160 2.60 2.62 -15.27
CA ALA A 160 1.24 2.12 -15.40
C ALA A 160 0.28 3.07 -14.68
N ALA A 161 -0.86 3.36 -15.31
CA ALA A 161 -1.94 4.15 -14.70
C ALA A 161 -3.22 3.31 -14.69
N PHE A 162 -3.60 2.85 -13.49
CA PHE A 162 -4.84 2.13 -13.25
C PHE A 162 -6.01 3.12 -13.16
N ASN A 163 -7.18 2.72 -13.66
CA ASN A 163 -8.40 3.48 -13.46
C ASN A 163 -8.82 3.47 -11.98
N PRO A 164 -8.85 4.63 -11.29
CA PRO A 164 -9.25 4.70 -9.88
C PRO A 164 -10.72 4.37 -9.65
N ASP A 165 -11.57 4.50 -10.68
CA ASP A 165 -13.01 4.23 -10.59
C ASP A 165 -13.34 2.75 -10.77
N ASN A 166 -12.35 1.91 -11.09
CA ASN A 166 -12.57 0.48 -11.25
C ASN A 166 -12.95 -0.18 -9.91
N GLN A 167 -14.13 -0.81 -9.88
CA GLN A 167 -14.65 -1.55 -8.73
C GLN A 167 -14.60 -3.08 -8.95
N GLN A 168 -14.13 -3.53 -10.11
CA GLN A 168 -14.12 -4.94 -10.45
C GLN A 168 -12.80 -5.58 -10.01
N ASN A 169 -12.90 -6.69 -9.29
CA ASN A 169 -11.72 -7.46 -8.86
C ASN A 169 -11.16 -8.36 -9.95
N THR A 170 -11.95 -8.67 -10.99
CA THR A 170 -11.60 -9.63 -12.05
C THR A 170 -11.04 -8.96 -13.29
N THR A 171 -10.98 -7.63 -13.35
CA THR A 171 -10.41 -6.89 -14.47
C THR A 171 -9.80 -5.59 -13.97
N THR A 172 -8.74 -5.13 -14.61
CA THR A 172 -8.17 -3.81 -14.34
C THR A 172 -9.08 -2.66 -14.80
N GLY A 173 -10.10 -2.96 -15.61
CA GLY A 173 -10.72 -1.96 -16.48
C GLY A 173 -9.69 -1.36 -17.44
N PRO A 174 -9.99 -0.20 -18.05
CA PRO A 174 -9.03 0.53 -18.86
C PRO A 174 -7.77 0.87 -18.05
N ILE A 175 -6.61 0.47 -18.56
CA ILE A 175 -5.30 0.76 -17.99
C ILE A 175 -4.39 1.34 -19.08
N LEU A 176 -3.62 2.37 -18.72
CA LEU A 176 -2.57 2.92 -19.58
C LEU A 176 -1.21 2.35 -19.19
N LEU A 177 -0.47 1.83 -20.16
CA LEU A 177 0.88 1.31 -20.00
C LEU A 177 1.86 2.11 -20.86
N ALA A 178 2.80 2.80 -20.23
CA ALA A 178 3.83 3.57 -20.92
C ALA A 178 5.15 2.78 -21.00
N THR A 179 5.87 2.92 -22.11
CA THR A 179 7.11 2.20 -22.38
C THR A 179 8.34 3.10 -22.39
N SER A 180 9.52 2.49 -22.29
CA SER A 180 10.83 3.15 -22.46
C SER A 180 11.01 3.83 -23.82
N SER A 181 10.29 3.38 -24.85
CA SER A 181 10.30 3.95 -26.20
C SER A 181 9.37 5.17 -26.37
N GLY A 182 8.68 5.61 -25.31
CA GLY A 182 7.74 6.73 -25.37
C GLY A 182 6.37 6.37 -25.95
N LEU A 183 6.05 5.07 -26.07
CA LEU A 183 4.73 4.61 -26.49
C LEU A 183 3.82 4.47 -25.27
N VAL A 184 2.53 4.75 -25.46
CA VAL A 184 1.48 4.54 -24.46
C VAL A 184 0.43 3.62 -25.06
N PHE A 185 0.12 2.54 -24.36
CA PHE A 185 -0.89 1.56 -24.74
C PHE A 185 -2.08 1.67 -23.81
N GLU A 186 -3.27 1.83 -24.37
CA GLU A 186 -4.53 1.62 -23.65
C GLU A 186 -4.98 0.18 -23.84
N THR A 187 -5.26 -0.51 -22.74
CA THR A 187 -5.71 -1.91 -22.77
C THR A 187 -6.57 -2.23 -21.55
N GLU A 188 -7.02 -3.47 -21.45
CA GLU A 188 -7.71 -4.04 -20.30
C GLU A 188 -7.15 -5.43 -20.02
N LEU A 189 -6.80 -5.70 -18.76
CA LEU A 189 -6.26 -6.99 -18.32
C LEU A 189 -7.29 -7.68 -17.41
N SER A 190 -7.78 -8.84 -17.83
CA SER A 190 -8.76 -9.62 -17.08
C SER A 190 -8.12 -10.81 -16.38
N ALA A 191 -8.69 -11.23 -15.26
CA ALA A 191 -8.35 -12.47 -14.58
C ALA A 191 -8.50 -13.64 -15.57
N PRO A 192 -7.55 -14.58 -15.58
CA PRO A 192 -7.63 -15.72 -16.47
C PRO A 192 -8.85 -16.58 -16.15
N THR A 193 -9.78 -16.69 -17.10
CA THR A 193 -10.80 -17.74 -17.17
C THR A 193 -10.24 -18.95 -17.92
N ASP A 194 -10.69 -20.15 -17.57
CA ASP A 194 -10.11 -21.44 -18.02
C ASP A 194 -9.95 -21.63 -19.54
N ASN A 195 -10.57 -20.82 -20.42
CA ASN A 195 -10.55 -21.10 -21.87
C ASN A 195 -10.55 -19.92 -22.85
N ASP A 196 -10.49 -18.65 -22.44
CA ASP A 196 -10.48 -17.55 -23.42
C ASP A 196 -9.66 -16.36 -22.93
N TRP A 197 -8.41 -16.27 -23.39
CA TRP A 197 -7.60 -15.07 -23.27
C TRP A 197 -7.50 -14.41 -24.65
N ARG A 198 -7.99 -13.17 -24.75
CA ARG A 198 -7.77 -12.29 -25.90
C ARG A 198 -7.14 -11.00 -25.40
N PHE A 199 -5.94 -10.67 -25.87
CA PHE A 199 -5.45 -9.30 -25.85
C PHE A 199 -6.39 -8.48 -26.72
N SER A 200 -7.39 -7.84 -26.14
CA SER A 200 -8.23 -6.89 -26.87
C SER A 200 -7.47 -5.57 -26.91
N SER A 201 -6.45 -5.46 -27.77
CA SER A 201 -5.99 -4.15 -28.18
C SER A 201 -7.10 -3.54 -29.03
N LYS A 202 -7.97 -2.73 -28.42
CA LYS A 202 -8.94 -1.91 -29.17
C LYS A 202 -8.28 -0.74 -29.91
N SER A 203 -6.95 -0.62 -29.91
CA SER A 203 -6.23 0.39 -30.70
C SER A 203 -5.30 -0.24 -31.74
N THR A 204 -5.82 -0.49 -32.94
CA THR A 204 -4.99 -0.57 -34.16
C THR A 204 -4.59 0.82 -34.66
N SER A 205 -4.86 1.87 -33.88
CA SER A 205 -4.44 3.24 -34.16
C SER A 205 -3.58 3.73 -33.01
N SER A 206 -2.30 3.92 -33.27
CA SER A 206 -1.45 4.77 -32.44
C SER A 206 -2.03 6.19 -32.48
N GLU A 207 -2.91 6.54 -31.54
CA GLU A 207 -3.37 7.92 -31.43
C GLU A 207 -2.21 8.78 -30.94
N LYS A 208 -1.60 9.50 -31.89
CA LYS A 208 -0.53 10.47 -31.66
C LYS A 208 -1.12 11.68 -30.95
N TYR A 209 -1.16 11.67 -29.62
CA TYR A 209 -1.59 12.83 -28.83
C TYR A 209 -0.52 13.91 -28.61
N CYS A 210 0.66 13.79 -29.21
CA CYS A 210 1.63 14.90 -29.24
C CYS A 210 1.53 15.60 -30.61
N LYS A 211 0.86 16.76 -30.64
CA LYS A 211 1.02 17.71 -31.75
C LYS A 211 2.48 18.20 -31.73
N GLN A 212 3.09 18.17 -32.91
CA GLN A 212 4.46 18.60 -33.21
C GLN A 212 4.71 20.07 -32.86
#